data_AF-A0A662S9C5-F1
#
_entry.id   AF-A0A662S9C5-F1
#
_cell.length_a   1.000
_cell.length_b   1.000
_cell.length_c   1.000
_cell.angle_alpha   90.00
_cell.angle_beta   90.00
_cell.angle_gamma   90.00
#
_symmetry.space_group_name_H-M   'P 1'
#
loop_
_entity.id
_entity.type
_entity.pdbx_description
1 polymer ?
#
loop_
_entity_poly.entity_id
_entity_poly.type
_entity_poly.pdbx_seq_one_letter_code
_entity_poly.pdbx_strand_id
1 'polypeptide(L)'
;FILDMGEQIKILDLVKELCWLAGLEPGRDIEIKFIGLRPGEKLYEELQGEGEEPLPTYHERIKVLRSVRNDFQKLESQTEELYRMAEDMNIDGIIGKLKEIVPEYTPWNKRKHHQRIDHTKVESIKTTFSGLT
;
A
#
# COMPACT_ATOMS: atom_id res chain seq x y z
N PHE A 1 -5.78 17.73 -2.59
CA PHE A 1 -6.25 17.75 -1.18
C PHE A 1 -6.00 16.38 -0.58
N ILE A 2 -5.86 16.30 0.74
CA ILE A 2 -5.74 15.06 1.49
C ILE A 2 -6.61 15.13 2.75
N LEU A 3 -7.16 13.98 3.16
CA LEU A 3 -7.97 13.83 4.35
C LEU A 3 -7.13 13.28 5.50
N ASP A 4 -7.39 13.78 6.70
CA ASP A 4 -6.92 13.15 7.93
C ASP A 4 -7.72 11.86 8.18
N MET A 5 -7.09 10.74 7.87
CA MET A 5 -7.67 9.40 8.00
C MET A 5 -7.60 8.85 9.44
N GLY A 6 -7.01 9.61 10.38
CA GLY A 6 -6.82 9.18 11.76
C GLY A 6 -5.74 8.10 11.87
N GLU A 7 -5.90 7.24 12.88
CA GLU A 7 -4.91 6.19 13.16
C GLU A 7 -4.96 5.06 12.14
N GLN A 8 -3.79 4.54 11.78
CA GLN A 8 -3.69 3.39 10.89
C GLN A 8 -4.22 2.13 11.60
N ILE A 9 -5.13 1.43 10.94
CA ILE A 9 -5.75 0.20 11.46
C ILE A 9 -5.10 -1.02 10.82
N LYS A 10 -4.84 -2.07 11.62
CA LYS A 10 -4.36 -3.36 11.10
C LYS A 10 -5.53 -4.16 10.56
N ILE A 11 -5.38 -4.69 9.33
CA ILE A 11 -6.40 -5.55 8.70
C ILE A 11 -6.75 -6.77 9.56
N LEU A 12 -5.78 -7.34 10.29
CA LEU A 12 -6.04 -8.48 11.18
C LEU A 12 -7.00 -8.12 12.32
N ASP A 13 -6.86 -6.92 12.90
CA ASP A 13 -7.70 -6.49 14.01
C ASP A 13 -9.12 -6.21 13.51
N LEU A 14 -9.25 -5.56 12.35
CA LEU A 14 -10.53 -5.38 11.67
C LEU A 14 -11.24 -6.72 11.40
N VAL A 15 -10.52 -7.73 10.90
CA VAL A 15 -11.11 -9.06 10.64
C VAL A 15 -11.61 -9.71 11.93
N LYS A 16 -10.86 -9.62 13.03
CA LYS A 16 -11.28 -10.15 14.33
C LYS A 16 -12.52 -9.45 14.85
N GLU A 17 -12.57 -8.11 14.74
CA GLU A 17 -13.74 -7.31 15.10
C GLU A 17 -14.98 -7.73 14.31
N LEU A 18 -14.84 -7.93 13.00
CA LEU A 18 -15.93 -8.41 12.15
C LEU A 18 -16.43 -9.80 12.57
N CYS A 19 -15.54 -10.73 12.91
CA CYS A 19 -15.94 -12.04 13.43
C CYS A 19 -16.73 -11.92 14.74
N TRP A 20 -16.24 -11.13 15.69
CA TRP A 20 -16.91 -10.93 16.98
C TRP A 20 -18.29 -10.27 16.80
N LEU A 21 -18.41 -9.27 15.92
CA LEU A 21 -19.68 -8.63 15.59
C LEU A 21 -20.68 -9.59 14.92
N ALA A 22 -20.18 -10.61 14.23
CA ALA A 22 -20.99 -11.69 13.67
C ALA A 22 -21.35 -12.79 14.69
N GLY A 23 -20.91 -12.68 15.94
CA GLY A 23 -21.12 -13.68 16.99
C GLY A 23 -20.24 -14.92 16.85
N LEU A 24 -19.10 -14.81 16.13
CA LEU A 24 -18.17 -15.90 15.87
C LEU A 24 -16.83 -15.64 16.56
N GLU A 25 -16.18 -16.71 17.02
CA GLU A 25 -14.89 -16.67 17.69
C GLU A 25 -13.76 -16.95 16.67
N PRO A 26 -12.87 -15.98 16.37
CA PRO A 26 -11.71 -16.20 15.53
C PRO A 26 -10.82 -17.32 16.05
N GLY A 27 -10.43 -18.26 15.18
CA GLY A 27 -9.60 -19.42 15.53
C GLY A 27 -10.39 -20.63 16.03
N ARG A 28 -11.66 -20.46 16.40
CA ARG A 28 -12.57 -21.56 16.75
C ARG A 28 -13.64 -21.77 15.68
N ASP A 29 -14.42 -20.74 15.39
CA ASP A 29 -15.52 -20.81 14.42
C ASP A 29 -15.06 -20.45 13.00
N ILE A 30 -14.05 -19.56 12.89
CA ILE A 30 -13.44 -19.15 11.62
C ILE A 30 -11.91 -19.22 11.72
N GLU A 31 -11.29 -20.00 10.84
CA GLU A 31 -9.84 -20.05 10.70
C GLU A 31 -9.32 -18.84 9.89
N ILE A 32 -8.31 -18.14 10.42
CA ILE A 32 -7.64 -17.04 9.71
C ILE A 32 -6.34 -17.56 9.08
N LYS A 33 -6.25 -17.50 7.74
CA LYS A 33 -5.06 -17.91 6.97
C LYS A 33 -4.35 -16.71 6.37
N PHE A 34 -3.02 -16.66 6.56
CA PHE A 34 -2.16 -15.67 5.92
C PHE A 34 -1.64 -16.23 4.59
N ILE A 35 -2.00 -15.59 3.49
CA ILE A 35 -1.58 -15.99 2.13
C ILE A 35 -0.42 -15.14 1.59
N GLY A 36 0.08 -14.19 2.38
CA GLY A 36 1.09 -13.22 1.97
C GLY A 36 0.52 -12.08 1.11
N LEU A 37 1.40 -11.13 0.76
CA LEU A 37 1.06 -9.99 -0.08
C LEU A 37 1.00 -10.40 -1.56
N ARG A 38 0.01 -9.86 -2.29
CA ARG A 38 -0.09 -9.99 -3.74
C ARG A 38 0.93 -9.07 -4.43
N PRO A 39 1.31 -9.37 -5.69
CA PRO A 39 2.21 -8.50 -6.45
C PRO A 39 1.69 -7.06 -6.52
N GLY A 40 2.53 -6.10 -6.13
CA GLY A 40 2.19 -4.68 -6.10
C GLY A 40 1.51 -4.19 -4.81
N GLU A 41 1.16 -5.07 -3.86
CA GLU A 41 0.58 -4.63 -2.59
C GLU A 41 1.64 -4.06 -1.63
N LYS A 42 1.22 -3.05 -0.86
CA LYS A 42 1.98 -2.48 0.24
C LYS A 42 1.45 -2.98 1.59
N LEU A 43 2.34 -3.15 2.56
CA LEU A 43 1.95 -3.45 3.94
C LEU A 43 1.47 -2.21 4.70
N TYR A 44 1.96 -1.03 4.28
CA TYR A 44 1.62 0.27 4.83
C TYR A 44 1.42 1.23 3.66
N GLU A 45 0.33 2.00 3.70
CA GLU A 45 0.10 3.09 2.76
C GLU A 45 0.71 4.38 3.30
N GLU A 46 1.31 5.18 2.42
CA GLU A 46 1.69 6.55 2.72
C GLU A 46 0.50 7.47 2.43
N LEU A 47 0.24 8.42 3.32
CA LEU A 47 -0.77 9.45 3.09
C LEU A 47 -0.29 10.51 2.07
N GLN A 48 1.02 10.73 1.97
CA GLN A 48 1.59 11.82 1.19
C GLN A 48 2.86 11.37 0.48
N GLY A 49 3.07 11.83 -0.76
CA GLY A 49 4.25 11.52 -1.57
C GLY A 49 5.47 12.39 -1.25
N GLU A 50 6.63 11.99 -1.79
CA GLU A 50 7.85 12.80 -1.72
C GLU A 50 7.69 14.12 -2.47
N GLY A 51 8.09 15.24 -1.85
CA GLY A 51 8.01 16.56 -2.47
C GLY A 51 6.63 17.21 -2.44
N GLU A 52 5.62 16.54 -1.88
CA GLU A 52 4.37 17.19 -1.53
C GLU A 52 4.50 17.88 -0.16
N GLU A 53 3.74 18.95 0.07
CA GLU A 53 3.65 19.62 1.37
C GLU A 53 2.17 19.80 1.77
N PRO A 54 1.74 19.34 2.96
CA PRO A 54 0.35 19.41 3.38
C PRO A 54 0.12 20.75 4.09
N LEU A 55 -0.63 21.64 3.45
CA LEU A 55 -1.00 22.94 4.00
C LEU A 55 -2.37 22.87 4.69
N PRO A 56 -2.55 23.56 5.84
CA PRO A 56 -3.83 23.57 6.53
C PRO A 56 -4.92 24.24 5.69
N THR A 57 -6.17 23.82 5.91
CA THR A 57 -7.35 24.50 5.39
C THR A 57 -8.22 24.99 6.54
N TYR A 58 -9.40 25.56 6.24
CA TYR A 58 -10.39 25.92 7.26
C TYR A 58 -10.89 24.72 8.06
N HIS A 59 -10.92 23.52 7.47
CA HIS A 59 -11.39 22.32 8.16
C HIS A 59 -10.19 21.50 8.66
N GLU A 60 -10.15 21.19 9.95
CA GLU A 60 -8.99 20.54 10.61
C GLU A 60 -8.58 19.22 9.97
N ARG A 61 -9.56 18.42 9.51
CA ARG A 61 -9.33 17.12 8.84
C ARG A 61 -9.07 17.19 7.34
N ILE A 62 -8.96 18.38 6.75
CA ILE A 62 -8.73 18.56 5.31
C ILE A 62 -7.48 19.40 5.10
N LYS A 63 -6.52 18.89 4.34
CA LYS A 63 -5.28 19.59 3.98
C LYS A 63 -5.17 19.75 2.46
N VAL A 64 -4.55 20.84 2.01
CA VAL A 64 -4.18 21.02 0.60
C VAL A 64 -2.78 20.46 0.41
N LEU A 65 -2.61 19.53 -0.53
CA LEU A 65 -1.27 19.10 -0.95
C LEU A 65 -0.77 20.08 -2.01
N ARG A 66 0.30 20.80 -1.68
CA ARG A 66 1.08 21.55 -2.67
C ARG A 66 2.08 20.58 -3.29
N SER A 67 2.01 20.41 -4.60
CA SER A 67 2.95 19.59 -5.37
C SER A 67 3.77 20.46 -6.33
N VAL A 68 4.88 19.92 -6.83
CA VAL A 68 5.73 20.54 -7.83
C VAL A 68 4.94 20.72 -9.13
N ARG A 69 5.06 21.89 -9.76
CA ARG A 69 4.45 22.11 -11.08
C ARG A 69 5.19 21.27 -12.13
N ASN A 70 4.46 20.33 -12.74
CA ASN A 70 4.95 19.60 -13.90
C ASN A 70 4.70 20.40 -15.18
N ASP A 71 5.64 20.29 -16.11
CA ASP A 71 5.49 20.81 -17.47
C ASP A 71 4.49 19.92 -18.23
N PHE A 72 3.35 20.50 -18.61
CA PHE A 72 2.27 19.78 -19.28
C PHE A 72 2.70 19.26 -20.66
N GLN A 73 3.48 20.04 -21.42
CA GLN A 73 3.93 19.63 -22.76
C GLN A 73 4.89 18.43 -22.65
N LYS A 74 5.78 18.46 -21.64
CA LYS A 74 6.66 17.32 -21.34
C LYS A 74 5.85 16.08 -20.94
N LEU A 75 4.83 16.24 -20.10
CA LEU A 75 4.00 15.11 -19.66
C LEU A 75 3.21 14.50 -20.83
N GLU A 76 2.68 15.34 -21.72
CA GLU A 76 1.98 14.91 -22.94
C GLU A 76 2.91 14.08 -23.83
N SER A 77 4.12 14.57 -24.12
CA SER A 77 5.09 13.82 -24.93
C SER A 77 5.52 12.50 -24.27
N GLN A 78 5.73 12.51 -22.95
CA GLN A 78 6.06 11.29 -22.20
C GLN A 78 4.92 10.26 -22.21
N THR A 79 3.66 10.71 -22.23
CA THR A 79 2.48 9.85 -22.32
C THR A 79 2.34 9.24 -23.71
N GLU A 80 2.61 9.99 -24.78
CA GLU A 80 2.66 9.44 -26.14
C GLU A 80 3.74 8.38 -26.30
N GLU A 81 4.93 8.58 -25.71
CA GLU A 81 5.99 7.58 -25.70
C GLU A 81 5.55 6.28 -25.02
N LEU A 82 4.88 6.38 -23.87
CA LEU A 82 4.31 5.22 -23.18
C LEU A 82 3.30 4.47 -24.05
N TYR A 83 2.44 5.20 -24.77
CA TYR A 83 1.44 4.60 -25.65
C TYR A 83 2.10 3.79 -26.77
N ARG A 84 3.13 4.34 -27.44
CA ARG A 84 3.89 3.61 -28.48
C ARG A 84 4.57 2.37 -27.91
N MET A 85 5.19 2.47 -26.74
CA MET A 85 5.82 1.31 -26.08
C MET A 85 4.79 0.23 -25.70
N ALA A 86 3.57 0.62 -25.36
CA ALA A 86 2.47 -0.30 -25.08
C ALA A 86 1.97 -1.01 -26.34
N GLU A 87 1.86 -0.31 -27.47
CA GLU A 87 1.54 -0.91 -28.78
C GLU A 87 2.59 -1.95 -29.19
N ASP A 88 3.86 -1.68 -28.92
CA ASP A 88 4.99 -2.59 -29.18
C ASP A 88 5.16 -3.69 -28.10
N MET A 89 4.29 -3.74 -27.08
CA MET A 89 4.38 -4.64 -25.92
C MET A 89 5.74 -4.60 -25.19
N ASN A 90 6.43 -3.47 -25.22
CA ASN A 90 7.75 -3.29 -24.62
C ASN A 90 7.64 -3.04 -23.10
N ILE A 91 7.44 -4.10 -22.32
CA ILE A 91 7.25 -4.03 -20.86
C ILE A 91 8.43 -3.36 -20.15
N ASP A 92 9.66 -3.70 -20.52
CA ASP A 92 10.86 -3.11 -19.90
C ASP A 92 10.97 -1.62 -20.19
N GLY A 93 10.64 -1.21 -21.42
CA GLY A 93 10.55 0.19 -21.83
C GLY A 93 9.49 0.95 -21.03
N ILE A 94 8.30 0.37 -20.87
CA ILE A 94 7.20 0.96 -20.09
C ILE A 94 7.61 1.14 -18.62
N ILE A 95 8.19 0.13 -17.99
CA ILE A 95 8.65 0.21 -16.59
C ILE A 95 9.75 1.27 -16.45
N GLY A 96 10.70 1.32 -17.39
CA GLY A 96 11.75 2.32 -17.41
C GLY A 96 11.18 3.74 -17.54
N LYS A 97 10.24 3.94 -18.47
CA LYS A 97 9.61 5.22 -18.72
C LYS A 97 8.71 5.67 -17.57
N LEU A 98 7.96 4.76 -16.96
CA LEU A 98 7.18 5.04 -15.74
C LEU A 98 8.08 5.52 -14.60
N LYS A 99 9.26 4.92 -14.44
CA LYS A 99 10.23 5.34 -13.42
C LYS A 99 10.88 6.69 -13.74
N GLU A 100 10.99 7.07 -15.01
CA GLU A 100 11.44 8.40 -15.42
C GLU A 100 10.38 9.47 -15.08
N ILE A 101 9.10 9.17 -15.34
CA ILE A 101 7.98 10.09 -15.11
C ILE A 101 7.67 10.22 -13.61
N VAL A 102 7.72 9.10 -12.89
CA VAL A 102 7.40 8.99 -11.46
C VAL A 102 8.62 8.37 -10.76
N PRO A 103 9.62 9.18 -10.35
CA PRO A 103 10.88 8.69 -9.77
C PRO A 103 10.70 7.79 -8.53
N GLU A 104 9.66 8.04 -7.74
CA GLU A 104 9.27 7.27 -6.56
C GLU A 104 8.65 5.90 -6.89
N TYR A 105 8.30 5.66 -8.16
CA TYR A 105 7.76 4.39 -8.61
C TYR A 105 8.78 3.26 -8.40
N THR A 106 8.39 2.33 -7.53
CA THR A 106 9.14 1.09 -7.29
C THR A 106 8.38 -0.06 -7.92
N PRO A 107 8.79 -0.56 -9.11
CA PRO A 107 8.17 -1.72 -9.71
C PRO A 107 8.35 -2.93 -8.79
N TRP A 108 7.28 -3.72 -8.65
CA TRP A 108 7.29 -4.87 -7.77
C TRP A 108 8.37 -5.88 -8.19
N ASN A 109 9.14 -6.34 -7.21
CA ASN A 109 10.17 -7.36 -7.40
C ASN A 109 10.06 -8.47 -6.34
N LYS A 110 9.74 -9.71 -6.77
CA LYS A 110 9.61 -10.90 -5.91
C LYS A 110 10.72 -11.03 -4.86
N ARG A 111 11.98 -10.71 -5.19
CA ARG A 111 13.15 -10.93 -4.32
C ARG A 111 13.26 -9.92 -3.18
N LYS A 112 12.85 -8.66 -3.39
CA LYS A 112 12.93 -7.60 -2.37
C LYS A 112 11.73 -7.60 -1.42
N HIS A 113 10.55 -7.98 -1.91
CA HIS A 113 9.30 -7.88 -1.15
C HIS A 113 8.97 -9.11 -0.29
N HIS A 114 9.72 -10.21 -0.41
CA HIS A 114 9.58 -11.38 0.47
C HIS A 114 10.39 -11.27 1.78
N GLN A 115 11.30 -10.29 1.91
CA GLN A 115 12.30 -10.22 2.99
C GLN A 115 11.89 -9.41 4.23
N ARG A 116 10.65 -8.91 4.33
CA ARG A 116 10.17 -8.14 5.51
C ARG A 116 8.94 -8.76 6.18
N ILE A 117 8.84 -10.08 6.17
CA ILE A 117 7.96 -10.79 7.10
C ILE A 117 8.84 -11.23 8.26
N ASP A 118 8.84 -10.45 9.33
CA ASP A 118 9.49 -10.83 10.58
C ASP A 118 8.69 -12.00 11.18
N HIS A 119 9.10 -13.23 10.85
CA HIS A 119 8.47 -14.46 11.35
C HIS A 119 8.51 -14.57 12.89
N THR A 120 9.34 -13.76 13.53
CA THR A 120 9.60 -13.72 14.97
C THR A 120 8.40 -13.31 15.83
N LYS A 121 7.33 -12.74 15.26
CA LYS A 121 6.10 -12.38 16.02
C LYS A 121 4.90 -13.29 15.78
N VAL A 122 4.97 -14.25 14.86
CA VAL A 122 3.83 -15.15 14.57
C VAL A 122 3.81 -16.34 15.54
N GLU A 123 4.97 -16.75 16.08
CA GLU A 123 5.05 -17.83 17.08
C GLU A 123 4.51 -17.45 18.45
N SER A 124 4.53 -16.16 18.82
CA SER A 124 4.03 -15.68 20.13
C SER A 124 2.53 -15.88 20.32
N ILE A 125 1.77 -16.08 19.24
CA ILE A 125 0.32 -16.28 19.30
C ILE A 125 -0.03 -17.77 19.47
N LYS A 126 0.84 -18.70 19.06
CA LYS A 126 0.60 -20.14 19.24
C LYS A 126 0.76 -20.60 20.69
N THR A 127 1.59 -19.91 21.50
CA THR A 127 1.89 -20.34 22.87
C THR A 127 0.87 -19.85 23.92
N THR A 128 0.07 -18.82 23.63
CA THR A 128 -0.85 -18.26 24.65
C THR A 128 -2.16 -19.05 24.78
N PHE A 129 -2.49 -19.93 23.82
CA PHE A 129 -3.72 -20.72 23.82
C PHE A 129 -3.56 -22.22 24.13
N SER A 130 -2.35 -22.70 24.44
CA SER A 130 -2.15 -24.09 24.92
C SER A 130 -2.05 -24.19 26.46
N GLY A 131 -2.47 -23.15 27.19
CA GLY A 131 -2.20 -22.97 28.62
C GLY A 131 -3.41 -22.70 29.52
N LEU A 132 -4.64 -22.92 29.04
CA LEU A 132 -5.81 -23.04 29.92
C LEU A 132 -6.61 -24.29 29.51
N THR A 133 -6.34 -25.34 30.29
CA THR A 133 -7.12 -26.54 30.62
C THR A 133 -8.16 -27.06 29.62
#